data_AF-A0A834XDM9-F1
#
_entry.id   AF-A0A834XDM9-F1
#
_cell.length_a   1.000
_cell.length_b   1.000
_cell.length_c   1.000
_cell.angle_alpha   90.00
_cell.angle_beta   90.00
_cell.angle_gamma   90.00
#
_symmetry.space_group_name_H-M   'P 1'
#
loop_
_entity.id
_entity.type
_entity.pdbx_description
1 polymer ?
#
loop_
_entity_poly.entity_id
_entity_poly.type
_entity_poly.pdbx_seq_one_letter_code
_entity_poly.pdbx_strand_id
1 'polypeptide(L)'
;MAFRFRDIFCSRIHLRAGRSTAFYLNSMLYHCLEESRQDVLPLKWYENAFPRILELTQMLKSVDSINGRLVDVTSNATITDNRIENEMGTFKSLVRVFIGSPSVQRKLKHTQTAYQDSISPFSKASEREPILVDSLTKISNYLNVSAQQRKFIRLTVCPQVTQHRIWTGALEEILNGLKLDLDLLATHGLSKSNTVLGQQIVHSCLKFLIETAVSSDPDSTSWMKLSPSKTFNPSDPQKWEDVLEMFNDLIECFRSETRLKLHVSKLEVMKEGLSQIKDVIVDSNIGYKEARHQESLVQKKLTKTLGHPSRCLFTLLLYYLYRRVLDIEVDIRGGVYDNGSENRFCLNMGRILTSDDEKMVGRGVKQLDQALGIFKFVWETAGMKGNLDLQGHIWCVGAKDRMLRYRGNRYFVHGIIL
;
A
#
# COMPACT_ATOMS: atom_id res chain seq x y z
N MET A 1 -27.88 19.73 16.12
CA MET A 1 -27.99 18.91 17.35
C MET A 1 -26.76 18.01 17.41
N ALA A 2 -25.59 18.46 17.88
CA ALA A 2 -25.21 18.79 19.25
C ALA A 2 -25.14 17.56 20.19
N PHE A 3 -23.89 17.09 20.39
CA PHE A 3 -23.29 16.41 21.56
C PHE A 3 -24.15 15.57 22.51
N ARG A 4 -23.75 14.31 22.74
CA ARG A 4 -23.80 13.66 24.07
C ARG A 4 -22.77 12.51 24.18
N PHE A 5 -21.58 12.83 24.69
CA PHE A 5 -20.71 11.91 25.41
C PHE A 5 -20.24 12.64 26.67
N ARG A 6 -20.94 12.42 27.79
CA ARG A 6 -20.43 12.59 29.15
C ARG A 6 -21.42 11.99 30.16
N ASP A 7 -20.83 11.53 31.25
CA ASP A 7 -21.42 11.10 32.52
C ASP A 7 -21.72 9.61 32.69
N ILE A 8 -20.67 8.85 33.03
CA ILE A 8 -20.75 7.84 34.09
C ILE A 8 -19.48 7.93 34.95
N PHE A 9 -19.51 8.75 36.01
CA PHE A 9 -18.70 8.56 37.21
C PHE A 9 -19.35 9.34 38.38
N CYS A 10 -20.02 8.63 39.28
CA CYS A 10 -19.82 8.73 40.74
C CYS A 10 -20.89 7.94 41.50
N SER A 11 -20.49 6.82 42.10
CA SER A 11 -21.07 6.33 43.35
C SER A 11 -19.95 5.64 44.13
N ARG A 12 -19.42 6.34 45.14
CA ARG A 12 -18.49 5.78 46.12
C ARG A 12 -19.24 4.77 46.98
N ILE A 13 -18.82 3.51 46.94
CA ILE A 13 -18.92 2.60 48.10
C ILE A 13 -17.54 1.98 48.30
N HIS A 14 -16.98 2.20 49.48
CA HIS A 14 -15.71 1.64 49.92
C HIS A 14 -15.75 0.11 49.95
N LEU A 15 -14.94 -0.55 49.13
CA LEU A 15 -14.46 -1.90 49.41
C LEU A 15 -12.94 -1.97 49.23
N ARG A 16 -12.30 -2.16 50.39
CA ARG A 16 -10.94 -2.60 50.72
C ARG A 16 -9.97 -2.88 49.56
N ALA A 17 -8.82 -2.24 49.66
CA ALA A 17 -7.61 -2.50 48.89
C ALA A 17 -7.21 -3.99 48.90
N GLY A 18 -7.12 -4.56 47.69
CA GLY A 18 -6.31 -5.73 47.38
C GLY A 18 -5.50 -5.40 46.13
N ARG A 19 -4.17 -5.40 46.26
CA ARG A 19 -3.20 -5.06 45.21
C ARG A 19 -3.53 -5.79 43.89
N SER A 20 -4.02 -5.07 42.87
CA SER A 20 -4.04 -5.56 41.49
C SER A 20 -3.03 -4.78 40.67
N THR A 21 -1.96 -5.48 40.33
CA THR A 21 -0.89 -5.05 39.45
C THR A 21 -1.50 -4.69 38.09
N ALA A 22 -1.38 -3.43 37.69
CA ALA A 22 -1.74 -2.99 36.36
C ALA A 22 -0.85 -3.73 35.34
N PHE A 23 -1.44 -4.68 34.61
CA PHE A 23 -0.81 -5.27 33.43
C PHE A 23 -0.77 -4.20 32.34
N TYR A 24 0.25 -3.35 32.40
CA TYR A 24 0.76 -2.62 31.24
C TYR A 24 1.27 -3.66 30.24
N LEU A 25 0.36 -4.22 29.43
CA LEU A 25 0.68 -5.00 28.24
C LEU A 25 1.26 -4.03 27.19
N ASN A 26 2.49 -3.62 27.42
CA ASN A 26 3.26 -2.85 26.46
C ASN A 26 3.43 -3.67 25.18
N SER A 27 3.12 -3.03 24.06
CA SER A 27 3.40 -3.40 22.66
C SER A 27 4.81 -4.02 22.45
N MET A 28 5.77 -3.74 23.35
CA MET A 28 7.15 -4.23 23.28
C MET A 28 7.34 -5.74 23.57
N LEU A 29 6.39 -6.46 24.17
CA LEU A 29 6.57 -7.90 24.41
C LEU A 29 6.37 -8.78 23.17
N TYR A 30 5.78 -8.26 22.09
CA TYR A 30 5.48 -9.06 20.89
C TYR A 30 6.68 -9.26 19.96
N HIS A 31 7.78 -8.53 20.16
CA HIS A 31 9.03 -8.69 19.41
C HIS A 31 10.12 -9.46 20.19
N CYS A 32 9.94 -9.76 21.48
CA CYS A 32 10.89 -10.52 22.32
C CYS A 32 10.76 -12.06 22.20
N LEU A 33 10.15 -12.57 21.13
CA LEU A 33 10.08 -14.01 20.84
C LEU A 33 11.22 -14.49 19.93
N GLU A 34 12.22 -13.66 19.64
CA GLU A 34 13.40 -14.06 18.85
C GLU A 34 14.23 -15.17 19.51
N GLU A 35 14.04 -15.48 20.81
CA GLU A 35 14.84 -16.50 21.51
C GLU A 35 14.06 -17.70 22.09
N SER A 36 12.73 -17.74 22.05
CA SER A 36 12.00 -18.94 22.49
C SER A 36 11.39 -19.70 21.33
N ARG A 37 11.96 -20.87 21.03
CA ARG A 37 11.57 -21.85 20.00
C ARG A 37 10.14 -22.43 20.14
N GLN A 38 9.24 -21.82 20.89
CA GLN A 38 7.84 -22.24 20.96
C GLN A 38 7.01 -21.40 19.99
N ASP A 39 6.81 -21.94 18.79
CA ASP A 39 5.86 -21.42 17.79
C ASP A 39 4.40 -21.43 18.29
N VAL A 40 4.13 -22.14 19.40
CA VAL A 40 2.80 -22.37 19.97
C VAL A 40 2.80 -21.98 21.45
N LEU A 41 1.84 -21.14 21.84
CA LEU A 41 1.65 -20.71 23.23
C LEU A 41 0.75 -21.70 24.01
N PRO A 42 0.79 -21.70 25.36
CA PRO A 42 -0.12 -22.51 26.16
C PRO A 42 -1.60 -22.15 25.96
N LEU A 43 -2.51 -23.13 26.03
CA LEU A 43 -3.97 -22.91 25.85
C LEU A 43 -4.52 -21.77 26.71
N LYS A 44 -4.10 -21.72 27.99
CA LYS A 44 -4.50 -20.68 28.95
C LYS A 44 -4.15 -19.26 28.48
N TRP A 45 -3.09 -19.09 27.69
CA TRP A 45 -2.77 -17.78 27.11
C TRP A 45 -3.83 -17.36 26.09
N TYR A 46 -4.24 -18.27 25.20
CA TYR A 46 -5.29 -17.99 24.21
C TYR A 46 -6.63 -17.70 24.90
N GLU A 47 -7.00 -18.46 25.93
CA GLU A 47 -8.22 -18.21 26.74
C GLU A 47 -8.23 -16.82 27.37
N ASN A 48 -7.08 -16.36 27.89
CA ASN A 48 -6.99 -15.04 28.50
C ASN A 48 -6.92 -13.89 27.48
N ALA A 49 -6.34 -14.13 26.30
CA ALA A 49 -6.16 -13.10 25.27
C ALA A 49 -7.39 -12.93 24.36
N PHE A 50 -8.21 -13.98 24.18
CA PHE A 50 -9.35 -13.95 23.26
C PHE A 50 -10.43 -12.91 23.62
N PRO A 51 -10.79 -12.68 24.90
CA PRO A 51 -11.72 -11.61 25.27
C PRO A 51 -11.26 -10.23 24.79
N ARG A 52 -9.95 -9.96 24.81
CA ARG A 52 -9.40 -8.70 24.32
C ARG A 52 -9.53 -8.56 22.80
N ILE A 53 -9.39 -9.66 22.05
CA ILE A 53 -9.64 -9.68 20.61
C ILE A 53 -11.11 -9.34 20.34
N LEU A 54 -12.05 -9.96 21.05
CA LEU A 54 -13.48 -9.69 20.88
C LEU A 54 -13.82 -8.21 21.16
N GLU A 55 -13.27 -7.64 22.22
CA GLU A 55 -13.42 -6.22 22.54
C GLU A 55 -12.90 -5.33 21.40
N LEU A 56 -11.69 -5.60 20.90
CA LEU A 56 -11.09 -4.85 19.79
C LEU A 56 -11.89 -5.00 18.48
N THR A 57 -12.37 -6.20 18.16
CA THR A 57 -13.25 -6.44 17.00
C THR A 57 -14.52 -5.58 17.09
N GLN A 58 -15.15 -5.50 18.27
CA GLN A 58 -16.34 -4.68 18.45
C GLN A 58 -16.05 -3.19 18.32
N MET A 59 -14.96 -2.70 18.93
CA MET A 59 -14.57 -1.29 18.86
C MET A 59 -14.17 -0.85 17.45
N LEU A 60 -13.50 -1.73 16.69
CA LEU A 60 -12.95 -1.44 15.36
C LEU A 60 -13.85 -1.93 14.22
N LYS A 61 -15.10 -2.30 14.49
CA LYS A 61 -15.99 -3.00 13.54
C LYS A 61 -16.14 -2.31 12.16
N SER A 62 -16.10 -0.99 12.12
CA SER A 62 -16.19 -0.22 10.87
C SER A 62 -14.84 0.27 10.35
N VAL A 63 -13.73 -0.04 11.03
CA VAL A 63 -12.39 0.47 10.72
C VAL A 63 -11.59 -0.56 9.92
N ASP A 64 -11.06 -0.15 8.76
CA ASP A 64 -10.13 -0.93 7.95
C ASP A 64 -8.82 -0.16 7.73
N SER A 65 -7.74 -0.88 7.49
CA SER A 65 -6.43 -0.34 7.15
C SER A 65 -6.20 -0.51 5.65
N ILE A 66 -6.26 0.60 4.91
CA ILE A 66 -6.23 0.63 3.44
C ILE A 66 -5.04 1.47 2.99
N ASN A 67 -4.11 0.86 2.28
CA ASN A 67 -2.93 1.53 1.70
C ASN A 67 -2.15 2.37 2.75
N GLY A 68 -1.97 1.84 3.97
CA GLY A 68 -1.29 2.51 5.07
C GLY A 68 -2.11 3.56 5.82
N ARG A 69 -3.42 3.70 5.57
CA ARG A 69 -4.33 4.61 6.28
C ARG A 69 -5.44 3.87 6.97
N LEU A 70 -5.89 4.36 8.12
CA LEU A 70 -7.15 3.92 8.69
C LEU A 70 -8.32 4.62 8.03
N VAL A 71 -9.36 3.85 7.70
CA VAL A 71 -10.54 4.33 7.02
C VAL A 71 -11.78 3.74 7.68
N ASP A 72 -12.79 4.57 7.93
CA ASP A 72 -14.13 4.09 8.25
C ASP A 72 -14.78 3.57 6.96
N VAL A 73 -15.08 2.27 6.92
CA VAL A 73 -15.66 1.59 5.77
C VAL A 73 -17.06 2.09 5.43
N THR A 74 -17.79 2.65 6.39
CA THR A 74 -19.15 3.16 6.21
C THR A 74 -19.10 4.50 5.48
N SER A 75 -18.33 5.45 6.02
CA SER A 75 -18.25 6.83 5.55
C SER A 75 -17.16 7.08 4.51
N ASN A 76 -16.21 6.14 4.35
CA ASN A 76 -14.94 6.30 3.63
C ASN A 76 -14.04 7.43 4.16
N ALA A 77 -14.31 7.93 5.37
CA ALA A 77 -13.49 8.97 5.97
C ALA A 77 -12.16 8.39 6.46
N THR A 78 -11.07 9.14 6.25
CA THR A 78 -9.76 8.79 6.82
C THR A 78 -9.78 9.08 8.32
N ILE A 79 -9.32 8.11 9.11
CA ILE A 79 -9.20 8.20 10.56
C ILE A 79 -7.75 8.52 10.91
N THR A 80 -7.52 9.55 11.70
CA THR A 80 -6.17 10.03 12.10
C THR A 80 -5.99 10.04 13.61
N ASP A 81 -6.69 9.14 14.31
CA ASP A 81 -6.61 9.01 15.76
C ASP A 81 -5.52 7.98 16.12
N ASN A 82 -4.42 8.45 16.73
CA ASN A 82 -3.30 7.63 17.17
C ASN A 82 -3.73 6.49 18.11
N ARG A 83 -4.80 6.67 18.88
CA ARG A 83 -5.34 5.62 19.76
C ARG A 83 -5.95 4.50 18.92
N ILE A 84 -6.76 4.84 17.92
CA ILE A 84 -7.37 3.85 17.02
C ILE A 84 -6.29 3.15 16.19
N GLU A 85 -5.24 3.87 15.76
CA GLU A 85 -4.07 3.27 15.11
C GLU A 85 -3.38 2.23 16.00
N ASN A 86 -3.13 2.56 17.27
CA ASN A 86 -2.54 1.63 18.23
C ASN A 86 -3.45 0.43 18.55
N GLU A 87 -4.75 0.66 18.66
CA GLU A 87 -5.75 -0.40 18.87
C GLU A 87 -5.81 -1.35 17.65
N MET A 88 -5.77 -0.82 16.43
CA MET A 88 -5.69 -1.61 15.20
C MET A 88 -4.40 -2.41 15.13
N GLY A 89 -3.26 -1.80 15.45
CA GLY A 89 -1.97 -2.49 15.50
C GLY A 89 -1.97 -3.64 16.51
N THR A 90 -2.55 -3.41 17.69
CA THR A 90 -2.72 -4.42 18.74
C THR A 90 -3.63 -5.56 18.26
N PHE A 91 -4.76 -5.22 17.64
CA PHE A 91 -5.71 -6.18 17.09
C PHE A 91 -5.05 -7.09 16.04
N LYS A 92 -4.42 -6.52 15.01
CA LYS A 92 -3.72 -7.28 13.98
C LYS A 92 -2.61 -8.16 14.58
N SER A 93 -1.86 -7.66 15.57
CA SER A 93 -0.80 -8.42 16.25
C SER A 93 -1.35 -9.65 16.98
N LEU A 94 -2.41 -9.46 17.78
CA LEU A 94 -3.07 -10.55 18.50
C LEU A 94 -3.63 -11.59 17.52
N VAL A 95 -4.33 -11.14 16.47
CA VAL A 95 -4.91 -12.04 15.45
C VAL A 95 -3.82 -12.90 14.78
N ARG A 96 -2.66 -12.33 14.44
CA ARG A 96 -1.52 -13.11 13.90
C ARG A 96 -1.10 -14.24 14.83
N VAL A 97 -1.07 -14.02 16.15
CA VAL A 97 -0.73 -15.08 17.11
C VAL A 97 -1.80 -16.18 17.11
N PHE A 98 -3.08 -15.81 17.06
CA PHE A 98 -4.18 -16.78 17.01
C PHE A 98 -4.22 -17.62 15.73
N ILE A 99 -3.78 -17.07 14.60
CA ILE A 99 -3.65 -17.82 13.35
C ILE A 99 -2.65 -18.98 13.48
N GLY A 100 -1.62 -18.80 14.30
CA GLY A 100 -0.67 -19.86 14.64
C GLY A 100 -1.17 -20.90 15.65
N SER A 101 -2.36 -20.72 16.23
CA SER A 101 -2.87 -21.62 17.27
C SER A 101 -3.16 -23.03 16.73
N PRO A 102 -3.03 -24.08 17.57
CA PRO A 102 -3.29 -25.46 17.14
C PRO A 102 -4.71 -25.72 16.64
N SER A 103 -5.71 -24.97 17.12
CA SER A 103 -7.10 -25.08 16.66
C SER A 103 -7.24 -24.54 15.23
N VAL A 104 -6.74 -23.33 14.97
CA VAL A 104 -6.77 -22.71 13.64
C VAL A 104 -5.93 -23.52 12.64
N GLN A 105 -4.75 -23.98 13.02
CA GLN A 105 -3.88 -24.77 12.13
C GLN A 105 -4.49 -26.14 11.79
N ARG A 106 -5.17 -26.81 12.73
CA ARG A 106 -5.92 -28.04 12.42
C ARG A 106 -7.06 -27.77 11.43
N LYS A 107 -7.82 -26.70 11.65
CA LYS A 107 -8.91 -26.28 10.77
C LYS A 107 -8.42 -25.99 9.35
N LEU A 108 -7.32 -25.24 9.22
CA LEU A 108 -6.67 -24.97 7.93
C LEU A 108 -6.27 -26.26 7.20
N LYS A 109 -5.64 -27.21 7.90
CA LYS A 109 -5.27 -28.51 7.32
C LYS A 109 -6.48 -29.28 6.79
N HIS A 110 -7.60 -29.27 7.52
CA HIS A 110 -8.84 -29.90 7.05
C HIS A 110 -9.42 -29.21 5.81
N THR A 111 -9.42 -27.88 5.77
CA THR A 111 -9.86 -27.14 4.59
C THR A 111 -8.96 -27.44 3.39
N GLN A 112 -7.64 -27.49 3.57
CA GLN A 112 -6.71 -27.71 2.46
C GLN A 112 -6.69 -29.13 1.94
N THR A 113 -6.80 -30.13 2.82
CA THR A 113 -6.99 -31.54 2.41
C THR A 113 -8.27 -31.72 1.59
N ALA A 114 -9.35 -31.00 1.90
CA ALA A 114 -10.57 -30.99 1.07
C ALA A 114 -10.34 -30.44 -0.35
N TYR A 115 -9.31 -29.61 -0.54
CA TYR A 115 -8.90 -29.08 -1.83
C TYR A 115 -7.67 -29.79 -2.43
N GLN A 116 -7.27 -30.95 -1.89
CA GLN A 116 -6.10 -31.72 -2.30
C GLN A 116 -4.76 -30.96 -2.20
N ASP A 117 -4.72 -29.86 -1.45
CA ASP A 117 -3.50 -29.12 -1.16
C ASP A 117 -2.91 -29.72 0.13
N SER A 118 -1.72 -30.35 0.08
CA SER A 118 -1.10 -31.01 1.26
C SER A 118 -0.32 -30.04 2.17
N ILE A 119 -0.53 -28.74 1.98
CA ILE A 119 0.25 -27.67 2.60
C ILE A 119 -0.38 -27.30 3.95
N SER A 120 0.32 -26.53 4.78
CA SER A 120 -0.22 -25.93 6.01
C SER A 120 0.35 -24.52 6.12
N PRO A 121 -0.21 -23.53 5.40
CA PRO A 121 0.35 -22.19 5.34
C PRO A 121 0.16 -21.49 6.68
N PHE A 122 1.03 -20.51 6.94
CA PHE A 122 0.99 -19.70 8.15
C PHE A 122 1.31 -20.49 9.43
N SER A 123 1.93 -21.67 9.30
CA SER A 123 2.29 -22.52 10.44
C SER A 123 3.53 -22.00 11.17
N LYS A 124 4.45 -21.34 10.46
CA LYS A 124 5.64 -20.71 11.04
C LYS A 124 5.34 -19.28 11.48
N ALA A 125 5.92 -18.83 12.60
CA ALA A 125 5.80 -17.44 13.04
C ALA A 125 6.24 -16.45 11.96
N SER A 126 7.33 -16.77 11.25
CA SER A 126 7.84 -15.96 10.14
C SER A 126 6.80 -15.72 9.05
N GLU A 127 5.98 -16.70 8.68
CA GLU A 127 4.95 -16.57 7.64
C GLU A 127 3.79 -15.66 8.09
N ARG A 128 3.60 -15.49 9.40
CA ARG A 128 2.52 -14.70 9.97
C ARG A 128 2.84 -13.21 10.06
N GLU A 129 4.09 -12.81 9.88
CA GLU A 129 4.52 -11.42 9.95
C GLU A 129 3.90 -10.55 8.84
N PRO A 130 3.64 -9.27 9.11
CA PRO A 130 3.22 -8.34 8.07
C PRO A 130 4.37 -8.03 7.10
N ILE A 131 4.04 -7.65 5.88
CA ILE A 131 5.01 -7.16 4.89
C ILE A 131 4.48 -5.89 4.23
N LEU A 132 5.33 -4.85 4.21
CA LEU A 132 5.13 -3.65 3.41
C LEU A 132 5.86 -3.80 2.07
N VAL A 133 5.08 -3.88 1.00
CA VAL A 133 5.57 -4.05 -0.37
C VAL A 133 5.78 -2.66 -1.00
N ASP A 134 7.03 -2.20 -0.96
CA ASP A 134 7.44 -0.84 -1.38
C ASP A 134 8.59 -0.81 -2.40
N SER A 135 9.04 -1.99 -2.85
CA SER A 135 10.16 -2.12 -3.80
C SER A 135 10.19 -3.49 -4.48
N LEU A 136 10.72 -3.53 -5.70
CA LEU A 136 11.01 -4.78 -6.41
C LEU A 136 12.02 -5.65 -5.67
N THR A 137 12.95 -5.03 -4.93
CA THR A 137 13.95 -5.76 -4.11
C THR A 137 13.28 -6.61 -3.04
N LYS A 138 12.30 -6.08 -2.30
CA LYS A 138 11.58 -6.87 -1.29
C LYS A 138 10.86 -8.07 -1.89
N ILE A 139 10.16 -7.86 -3.01
CA ILE A 139 9.44 -8.93 -3.73
C ILE A 139 10.45 -9.98 -4.25
N SER A 140 11.53 -9.52 -4.87
CA SER A 140 12.57 -10.40 -5.43
C SER A 140 13.29 -11.21 -4.35
N ASN A 141 13.55 -10.62 -3.19
CA ASN A 141 14.12 -11.33 -2.05
C ASN A 141 13.13 -12.39 -1.53
N TYR A 142 11.86 -12.05 -1.39
CA TYR A 142 10.83 -12.97 -0.94
C TYR A 142 10.66 -14.17 -1.90
N LEU A 143 10.68 -13.91 -3.21
CA LEU A 143 10.55 -14.96 -4.25
C LEU A 143 11.87 -15.67 -4.57
N ASN A 144 12.96 -15.37 -3.86
CA ASN A 144 14.31 -15.90 -4.12
C ASN A 144 14.80 -15.69 -5.57
N VAL A 145 14.45 -14.55 -6.17
CA VAL A 145 14.86 -14.17 -7.52
C VAL A 145 16.35 -13.80 -7.53
N SER A 146 17.11 -14.46 -8.42
CA SER A 146 18.55 -14.27 -8.57
C SER A 146 18.94 -12.88 -9.11
N ALA A 147 20.20 -12.47 -8.94
CA ALA A 147 20.69 -11.19 -9.46
C ALA A 147 20.56 -11.08 -11.00
N GLN A 148 20.75 -12.18 -11.73
CA GLN A 148 20.59 -12.22 -13.18
C GLN A 148 19.12 -12.00 -13.58
N GLN A 149 18.18 -12.64 -12.89
CA GLN A 149 16.75 -12.45 -13.13
C GLN A 149 16.29 -11.05 -12.75
N ARG A 150 16.83 -10.45 -11.68
CA ARG A 150 16.56 -9.03 -11.32
C ARG A 150 16.98 -8.08 -12.44
N LYS A 151 18.13 -8.34 -13.08
CA LYS A 151 18.57 -7.57 -14.26
C LYS A 151 17.57 -7.73 -15.40
N PHE A 152 17.10 -8.96 -15.66
CA PHE A 152 16.09 -9.23 -16.69
C PHE A 152 14.77 -8.52 -16.40
N ILE A 153 14.23 -8.62 -15.17
CA ILE A 153 13.04 -7.88 -14.73
C ILE A 153 13.21 -6.40 -15.01
N ARG A 154 14.33 -5.79 -14.61
CA ARG A 154 14.58 -4.37 -14.85
C ARG A 154 14.54 -4.03 -16.34
N LEU A 155 15.21 -4.81 -17.18
CA LEU A 155 15.27 -4.58 -18.62
C LEU A 155 13.88 -4.69 -19.29
N THR A 156 13.02 -5.58 -18.79
CA THR A 156 11.66 -5.78 -19.31
C THR A 156 10.68 -4.71 -18.80
N VAL A 157 10.75 -4.37 -17.51
CA VAL A 157 9.79 -3.48 -16.85
C VAL A 157 10.10 -2.00 -17.12
N CYS A 158 11.37 -1.61 -17.02
CA CYS A 158 11.76 -0.20 -17.00
C CYS A 158 11.30 0.59 -18.25
N PRO A 159 11.45 0.09 -19.49
CA PRO A 159 10.97 0.79 -20.68
C PRO A 159 9.45 0.99 -20.71
N GLN A 160 8.68 0.09 -20.09
CA GLN A 160 7.21 0.16 -20.07
C GLN A 160 6.71 1.18 -19.06
N VAL A 161 7.29 1.17 -17.85
CA VAL A 161 6.81 2.00 -16.73
C VAL A 161 7.38 3.43 -16.74
N THR A 162 8.44 3.68 -17.52
CA THR A 162 9.04 5.02 -17.67
C THR A 162 8.50 5.80 -18.86
N GLN A 163 7.49 5.28 -19.56
CA GLN A 163 6.78 6.03 -20.59
C GLN A 163 6.26 7.35 -20.03
N HIS A 164 6.33 8.43 -20.83
CA HIS A 164 5.96 9.78 -20.38
C HIS A 164 4.59 9.83 -19.71
N ARG A 165 3.56 9.20 -20.31
CA ARG A 165 2.20 9.10 -19.74
C ARG A 165 2.11 8.39 -18.38
N ILE A 166 3.01 7.44 -18.10
CA ILE A 166 3.03 6.70 -16.83
C ILE A 166 3.76 7.55 -15.79
N TRP A 167 4.84 8.22 -16.20
CA TRP A 167 5.55 9.18 -15.38
C TRP A 167 4.65 10.34 -14.93
N THR A 168 4.05 11.06 -15.87
CA THR A 168 3.18 12.21 -15.57
C THR A 168 1.94 11.79 -14.79
N GLY A 169 1.30 10.68 -15.19
CA GLY A 169 0.13 10.15 -14.49
C GLY A 169 0.42 9.71 -13.05
N ALA A 170 1.60 9.17 -12.76
CA ALA A 170 2.00 8.83 -11.39
C ALA A 170 2.23 10.08 -10.54
N LEU A 171 2.87 11.13 -11.08
CA LEU A 171 3.01 12.40 -10.38
C LEU A 171 1.65 13.05 -10.10
N GLU A 172 0.76 13.03 -11.09
CA GLU A 172 -0.60 13.55 -10.97
C GLU A 172 -1.39 12.82 -9.88
N GLU A 173 -1.34 11.49 -9.82
CA GLU A 173 -1.99 10.70 -8.77
C GLU A 173 -1.48 11.06 -7.35
N ILE A 174 -0.17 11.26 -7.19
CA ILE A 174 0.41 11.68 -5.89
C ILE A 174 -0.08 13.08 -5.50
N LEU A 175 -0.03 14.03 -6.44
CA LEU A 175 -0.41 15.42 -6.23
C LEU A 175 -1.90 15.58 -5.97
N ASN A 176 -2.76 14.84 -6.69
CA ASN A 176 -4.20 14.83 -6.44
C ASN A 176 -4.54 14.24 -5.07
N GLY A 177 -3.87 13.16 -4.66
CA GLY A 177 -4.02 12.62 -3.31
C GLY A 177 -3.61 13.63 -2.23
N LEU A 178 -2.47 14.30 -2.43
CA LEU A 178 -2.01 15.34 -1.51
C LEU A 178 -2.98 16.53 -1.46
N LYS A 179 -3.51 16.97 -2.61
CA LYS A 179 -4.50 18.04 -2.71
C LYS A 179 -5.74 17.72 -1.87
N LEU A 180 -6.29 16.51 -2.02
CA LEU A 180 -7.48 16.09 -1.28
C LEU A 180 -7.26 16.16 0.24
N ASP A 181 -6.10 15.71 0.72
CA ASP A 181 -5.79 15.78 2.14
C ASP A 181 -5.53 17.21 2.64
N LEU A 182 -4.90 18.06 1.82
CA LEU A 182 -4.71 19.47 2.15
C LEU A 182 -6.05 20.21 2.26
N ASP A 183 -6.99 19.92 1.35
CA ASP A 183 -8.33 20.50 1.38
C ASP A 183 -9.09 20.05 2.65
N LEU A 184 -8.93 18.80 3.06
CA LEU A 184 -9.46 18.31 4.35
C LEU A 184 -8.81 19.03 5.54
N LEU A 185 -7.50 19.28 5.52
CA LEU A 185 -6.83 20.03 6.58
C LEU A 185 -7.32 21.48 6.67
N ALA A 186 -7.56 22.13 5.53
CA ALA A 186 -8.06 23.49 5.47
C ALA A 186 -9.48 23.61 6.04
N THR A 187 -10.38 22.68 5.69
CA THR A 187 -11.77 22.67 6.19
C THR A 187 -11.88 22.46 7.69
N HIS A 188 -10.93 21.77 8.33
CA HIS A 188 -10.89 21.57 9.78
C HIS A 188 -10.30 22.76 10.56
N GLY A 189 -10.05 23.91 9.93
CA GLY A 189 -9.56 25.12 10.61
C GLY A 189 -8.10 25.06 11.03
N LEU A 190 -7.36 24.02 10.62
CA LEU A 190 -5.91 23.86 10.83
C LEU A 190 -5.09 24.57 9.73
N SER A 191 -5.62 25.66 9.18
CA SER A 191 -4.98 26.42 8.11
C SER A 191 -3.76 27.16 8.62
N LYS A 192 -2.62 26.47 8.65
CA LYS A 192 -1.28 27.07 8.78
C LYS A 192 -0.91 27.73 7.44
N SER A 193 -0.04 28.73 7.46
CA SER A 193 0.55 29.33 6.25
C SER A 193 1.06 28.30 5.25
N ASN A 194 1.62 27.20 5.76
CA ASN A 194 2.17 26.10 4.96
C ASN A 194 1.10 25.35 4.16
N THR A 195 -0.15 25.25 4.64
CA THR A 195 -1.23 24.56 3.91
C THR A 195 -1.63 25.34 2.65
N VAL A 196 -1.74 26.67 2.75
CA VAL A 196 -2.05 27.55 1.62
C VAL A 196 -0.92 27.54 0.59
N LEU A 197 0.33 27.67 1.06
CA LEU A 197 1.50 27.58 0.20
C LEU A 197 1.57 26.21 -0.51
N GLY A 198 1.37 25.12 0.23
CA GLY A 198 1.35 23.78 -0.36
C GLY A 198 0.24 23.58 -1.40
N GLN A 199 -0.97 24.12 -1.16
CA GLN A 199 -2.04 24.09 -2.16
C GLN A 199 -1.66 24.83 -3.45
N GLN A 200 -1.00 25.99 -3.32
CA GLN A 200 -0.51 26.74 -4.48
C GLN A 200 0.56 25.97 -5.24
N ILE A 201 1.53 25.37 -4.54
CA ILE A 201 2.59 24.58 -5.17
C ILE A 201 2.00 23.33 -5.87
N VAL A 202 1.07 22.62 -5.23
CA VAL A 202 0.38 21.48 -5.83
C VAL A 202 -0.39 21.90 -7.08
N HIS A 203 -1.10 23.04 -7.03
CA HIS A 203 -1.80 23.57 -8.20
C HIS A 203 -0.85 23.88 -9.36
N SER A 204 0.28 24.54 -9.08
CA SER A 204 1.31 24.85 -10.08
C SER A 204 1.91 23.57 -10.70
N CYS A 205 2.22 22.55 -9.90
CA CYS A 205 2.69 21.27 -10.40
C CYS A 205 1.66 20.58 -11.30
N LEU A 206 0.39 20.54 -10.90
CA LEU A 206 -0.68 19.95 -11.70
C LEU A 206 -0.89 20.70 -13.02
N LYS A 207 -0.85 22.04 -12.98
CA LYS A 207 -0.92 22.88 -14.18
C LYS A 207 0.21 22.57 -15.15
N PHE A 208 1.44 22.48 -14.66
CA PHE A 208 2.61 22.07 -15.45
C PHE A 208 2.37 20.71 -16.13
N LEU A 209 1.89 19.70 -15.38
CA LEU A 209 1.63 18.37 -15.94
C LEU A 209 0.55 18.38 -17.03
N ILE A 210 -0.52 19.17 -16.87
CA ILE A 210 -1.57 19.32 -17.89
C ILE A 210 -0.99 19.97 -19.15
N GLU A 211 -0.23 21.05 -19.00
CA GLU A 211 0.41 21.75 -20.13
C GLU A 211 1.37 20.83 -20.91
N THR A 212 2.03 19.88 -20.23
CA THR A 212 2.86 18.85 -20.89
C THR A 212 2.04 17.83 -21.70
N ALA A 213 0.81 17.53 -21.28
CA ALA A 213 -0.04 16.49 -21.88
C ALA A 213 -0.85 16.97 -23.10
N VAL A 214 -1.17 18.26 -23.17
CA VAL A 214 -2.04 18.88 -24.21
C VAL A 214 -1.36 18.99 -25.57
N SER A 215 -0.06 18.68 -25.69
CA SER A 215 0.62 18.58 -27.00
C SER A 215 0.13 17.40 -27.87
N SER A 216 -0.69 16.50 -27.30
CA SER A 216 -1.25 15.31 -27.95
C SER A 216 -2.78 15.31 -27.96
N ASP A 217 -3.38 16.13 -28.83
CA ASP A 217 -4.80 16.00 -29.20
C ASP A 217 -4.95 14.88 -30.27
N PRO A 218 -5.59 13.74 -29.95
CA PRO A 218 -5.72 12.60 -30.87
C PRO A 218 -6.75 12.82 -31.99
N ASP A 219 -7.67 13.78 -31.84
CA ASP A 219 -8.67 14.11 -32.89
C ASP A 219 -8.12 15.13 -33.90
N SER A 220 -6.92 15.64 -33.66
CA SER A 220 -6.22 16.53 -34.59
C SER A 220 -5.43 15.70 -35.61
N THR A 221 -6.00 15.54 -36.81
CA THR A 221 -5.31 15.02 -38.01
C THR A 221 -4.26 16.01 -38.54
N SER A 222 -3.35 16.45 -37.68
CA SER A 222 -2.42 17.54 -37.96
C SER A 222 -0.98 17.15 -37.62
N TRP A 223 -0.44 16.27 -38.46
CA TRP A 223 1.01 16.14 -38.69
C TRP A 223 1.61 17.43 -39.30
N MET A 224 0.80 18.50 -39.45
CA MET A 224 1.09 19.84 -39.94
C MET A 224 0.74 20.95 -38.93
N LYS A 225 0.77 20.71 -37.61
CA LYS A 225 0.69 21.83 -36.65
C LYS A 225 1.95 22.68 -36.82
N LEU A 226 1.82 23.76 -37.60
CA LEU A 226 2.81 24.82 -37.68
C LEU A 226 3.06 25.33 -36.25
N SER A 227 4.33 25.53 -35.90
CA SER A 227 4.73 26.21 -34.67
C SER A 227 3.85 27.45 -34.48
N PRO A 228 3.32 27.73 -33.28
CA PRO A 228 2.49 28.89 -33.04
C PRO A 228 3.19 30.14 -33.58
N SER A 229 2.49 30.94 -34.38
CA SER A 229 3.01 32.22 -34.84
C SER A 229 3.47 33.01 -33.62
N LYS A 230 4.74 33.46 -33.62
CA LYS A 230 5.38 34.21 -32.53
C LYS A 230 4.50 35.37 -32.05
N THR A 231 3.62 35.12 -31.08
CA THR A 231 2.99 36.17 -30.30
C THR A 231 3.80 36.29 -29.02
N PHE A 232 4.34 37.48 -28.83
CA PHE A 232 5.38 37.85 -27.88
C PHE A 232 4.94 37.66 -26.43
N ASN A 233 5.44 36.60 -25.80
CA ASN A 233 6.17 36.59 -24.52
C ASN A 233 6.60 35.14 -24.31
N PRO A 234 7.86 34.75 -24.59
CA PRO A 234 8.32 33.45 -24.15
C PRO A 234 8.32 33.51 -22.63
N SER A 235 7.32 32.91 -21.99
CA SER A 235 7.54 32.41 -20.64
C SER A 235 8.81 31.57 -20.71
N ASP A 236 9.75 31.79 -19.80
CA ASP A 236 11.01 31.04 -19.80
C ASP A 236 10.71 29.54 -19.96
N PRO A 237 11.46 28.82 -20.82
CA PRO A 237 11.20 27.42 -21.08
C PRO A 237 11.18 26.66 -19.76
N GLN A 238 10.00 26.14 -19.40
CA GLN A 238 9.82 25.47 -18.12
C GLN A 238 10.65 24.18 -18.12
N LYS A 239 11.31 23.89 -16.99
CA LYS A 239 12.13 22.70 -16.85
C LYS A 239 11.51 21.76 -15.83
N TRP A 240 11.86 20.48 -15.95
CA TRP A 240 11.59 19.54 -14.86
C TRP A 240 12.32 19.90 -13.56
N GLU A 241 13.36 20.74 -13.63
CA GLU A 241 14.03 21.35 -12.47
C GLU A 241 13.04 22.17 -11.62
N ASP A 242 12.15 22.95 -12.23
CA ASP A 242 11.15 23.76 -11.51
C ASP A 242 10.20 22.87 -10.69
N VAL A 243 9.79 21.73 -11.26
CA VAL A 243 8.96 20.72 -10.57
C VAL A 243 9.73 20.06 -9.42
N LEU A 244 11.03 19.80 -9.61
CA LEU A 244 11.88 19.24 -8.56
C LEU A 244 12.02 20.21 -7.38
N GLU A 245 12.19 21.51 -7.62
CA GLU A 245 12.22 22.54 -6.59
C GLU A 245 10.89 22.61 -5.84
N MET A 246 9.77 22.67 -6.57
CA MET A 246 8.42 22.62 -5.97
C MET A 246 8.21 21.36 -5.10
N PHE A 247 8.74 20.20 -5.52
CA PHE A 247 8.69 18.98 -4.70
C PHE A 247 9.52 19.09 -3.42
N ASN A 248 10.70 19.72 -3.47
CA ASN A 248 11.51 19.97 -2.29
C ASN A 248 10.76 20.87 -1.29
N ASP A 249 10.12 21.93 -1.78
CA ASP A 249 9.35 22.85 -0.96
C ASP A 249 8.15 22.15 -0.30
N LEU A 250 7.42 21.31 -1.04
CA LEU A 250 6.32 20.50 -0.47
C LEU A 250 6.80 19.56 0.63
N ILE A 251 7.93 18.88 0.41
CA ILE A 251 8.51 17.97 1.41
C ILE A 251 8.92 18.73 2.66
N GLU A 252 9.57 19.88 2.51
CA GLU A 252 9.99 20.70 3.66
C GLU A 252 8.78 21.27 4.42
N CYS A 253 7.78 21.80 3.71
CA CYS A 253 6.57 22.37 4.29
C CYS A 253 5.80 21.38 5.16
N PHE A 254 5.82 20.09 4.79
CA PHE A 254 5.00 19.05 5.39
C PHE A 254 5.78 17.92 6.07
N ARG A 255 7.10 18.06 6.27
CA ARG A 255 7.94 17.04 6.92
C ARG A 255 7.41 16.60 8.29
N SER A 256 6.86 17.54 9.06
CA SER A 256 6.33 17.28 10.40
C SER A 256 4.85 16.89 10.43
N GLU A 257 4.13 16.96 9.31
CA GLU A 257 2.69 16.73 9.27
C GLU A 257 2.39 15.23 9.11
N THR A 258 2.04 14.57 10.22
CA THR A 258 1.83 13.12 10.26
C THR A 258 0.73 12.67 9.30
N ARG A 259 -0.31 13.49 9.10
CA ARG A 259 -1.43 13.20 8.20
C ARG A 259 -1.02 13.12 6.73
N LEU A 260 0.02 13.86 6.34
CA LEU A 260 0.51 13.92 4.96
C LEU A 260 1.73 13.01 4.71
N LYS A 261 2.20 12.31 5.74
CA LYS A 261 3.44 11.52 5.72
C LYS A 261 3.52 10.54 4.53
N LEU A 262 2.41 9.90 4.16
CA LEU A 262 2.37 8.98 3.03
C LEU A 262 2.61 9.69 1.69
N HIS A 263 1.99 10.85 1.48
CA HIS A 263 2.21 11.65 0.28
C HIS A 263 3.62 12.22 0.24
N VAL A 264 4.11 12.78 1.36
CA VAL A 264 5.48 13.29 1.49
C VAL A 264 6.51 12.21 1.18
N SER A 265 6.33 11.00 1.72
CA SER A 265 7.21 9.86 1.42
C SER A 265 7.22 9.51 -0.07
N LYS A 266 6.09 9.68 -0.77
CA LYS A 266 5.99 9.43 -2.22
C LYS A 266 6.63 10.56 -3.04
N LEU A 267 6.50 11.82 -2.62
CA LEU A 267 7.23 12.93 -3.22
C LEU A 267 8.75 12.69 -3.10
N GLU A 268 9.24 12.28 -1.93
CA GLU A 268 10.65 11.94 -1.70
C GLU A 268 11.13 10.83 -2.64
N VAL A 269 10.31 9.78 -2.81
CA VAL A 269 10.62 8.70 -3.75
C VAL A 269 10.69 9.21 -5.19
N MET A 270 9.77 10.08 -5.62
CA MET A 270 9.73 10.60 -6.99
C MET A 270 10.84 11.62 -7.30
N LYS A 271 11.45 12.25 -6.28
CA LYS A 271 12.64 13.10 -6.46
C LYS A 271 13.78 12.37 -7.17
N GLU A 272 13.92 11.06 -6.92
CA GLU A 272 14.93 10.23 -7.60
C GLU A 272 14.80 10.39 -9.11
N GLY A 273 13.60 10.20 -9.67
CA GLY A 273 13.35 10.34 -11.10
C GLY A 273 13.44 11.78 -11.60
N LEU A 274 12.85 12.74 -10.87
CA LEU A 274 12.89 14.18 -11.21
C LEU A 274 14.32 14.69 -11.34
N SER A 275 15.21 14.28 -10.42
CA SER A 275 16.63 14.66 -10.44
C SER A 275 17.37 14.15 -11.68
N GLN A 276 16.95 13.03 -12.26
CA GLN A 276 17.56 12.50 -13.49
C GLN A 276 17.12 13.25 -14.74
N ILE A 277 15.95 13.90 -14.69
CA ILE A 277 15.35 14.59 -15.84
C ILE A 277 15.34 16.11 -15.70
N LYS A 278 15.90 16.67 -14.63
CA LYS A 278 15.89 18.11 -14.32
C LYS A 278 16.30 19.01 -15.50
N ASP A 279 17.30 18.60 -16.27
CA ASP A 279 17.82 19.39 -17.41
C ASP A 279 16.97 19.24 -18.70
N VAL A 280 15.88 18.47 -18.67
CA VAL A 280 14.99 18.32 -19.82
C VAL A 280 14.02 19.50 -19.83
N ILE A 281 14.03 20.23 -20.94
CA ILE A 281 13.12 21.34 -21.20
C ILE A 281 11.75 20.79 -21.58
N VAL A 282 10.71 21.44 -21.08
CA VAL A 282 9.32 21.27 -21.48
C VAL A 282 8.89 22.53 -22.20
N ASP A 283 8.62 22.42 -23.50
CA ASP A 283 8.09 23.53 -24.28
C ASP A 283 6.75 23.11 -24.88
N SER A 284 5.69 23.81 -24.47
CA SER A 284 4.32 23.56 -24.92
C SER A 284 4.01 24.17 -26.28
N ASN A 285 4.89 25.02 -26.82
CA ASN A 285 4.74 25.72 -28.09
C ASN A 285 5.52 25.08 -29.25
N ILE A 286 5.94 23.83 -29.11
CA ILE A 286 6.69 23.09 -30.13
C ILE A 286 5.79 22.21 -31.00
N GLY A 287 6.33 21.82 -32.17
CA GLY A 287 5.67 20.86 -33.05
C GLY A 287 5.57 19.47 -32.43
N TYR A 288 4.66 18.66 -32.96
CA TYR A 288 4.41 17.29 -32.48
C TYR A 288 5.69 16.41 -32.44
N LYS A 289 6.56 16.55 -33.45
CA LYS A 289 7.81 15.76 -33.55
C LYS A 289 8.77 16.12 -32.41
N GLU A 290 8.90 17.40 -32.12
CA GLU A 290 9.74 17.92 -31.05
C GLU A 290 9.18 17.54 -29.67
N ALA A 291 7.86 17.60 -29.48
CA ALA A 291 7.19 17.12 -28.26
C ALA A 291 7.46 15.63 -28.01
N ARG A 292 7.27 14.79 -29.02
CA ARG A 292 7.60 13.35 -28.94
C ARG A 292 9.08 13.09 -28.66
N HIS A 293 9.97 13.94 -29.17
CA HIS A 293 11.38 13.87 -28.86
C HIS A 293 11.67 14.16 -27.38
N GLN A 294 11.04 15.20 -26.81
CA GLN A 294 11.16 15.52 -25.37
C GLN A 294 10.63 14.37 -24.51
N GLU A 295 9.45 13.81 -24.83
CA GLU A 295 8.89 12.65 -24.12
C GLU A 295 9.83 11.44 -24.18
N SER A 296 10.43 11.17 -25.34
CA SER A 296 11.39 10.09 -25.54
C SER A 296 12.68 10.33 -24.74
N LEU A 297 13.12 11.58 -24.62
CA LEU A 297 14.29 11.94 -23.83
C LEU A 297 14.06 11.68 -22.33
N VAL A 298 12.90 12.05 -21.80
CA VAL A 298 12.46 11.73 -20.42
C VAL A 298 12.50 10.22 -20.21
N GLN A 299 11.82 9.45 -21.07
CA GLN A 299 11.79 7.99 -20.98
C GLN A 299 13.18 7.38 -21.04
N LYS A 300 14.04 7.82 -21.97
CA LYS A 300 15.40 7.31 -22.15
C LYS A 300 16.27 7.57 -20.93
N LYS A 301 16.20 8.78 -20.35
CA LYS A 301 16.93 9.13 -19.12
C LYS A 301 16.48 8.25 -17.97
N LEU A 302 15.17 8.19 -17.68
CA LEU A 302 14.60 7.37 -16.60
C LEU A 302 14.90 5.87 -16.79
N THR A 303 14.76 5.34 -18.01
CA THR A 303 15.03 3.92 -18.32
C THR A 303 16.47 3.54 -17.98
N LYS A 304 17.41 4.45 -18.25
CA LYS A 304 18.85 4.21 -18.04
C LYS A 304 19.23 4.29 -16.56
N THR A 305 18.61 5.22 -15.82
CA THR A 305 19.05 5.60 -14.47
C THR A 305 18.30 4.86 -13.37
N LEU A 306 16.99 4.62 -13.53
CA LEU A 306 16.19 3.92 -12.52
C LEU A 306 16.59 2.44 -12.44
N GLY A 307 17.18 2.07 -11.30
CA GLY A 307 17.66 0.72 -11.03
C GLY A 307 16.55 -0.23 -10.55
N HIS A 308 16.83 -1.53 -10.52
CA HIS A 308 15.96 -2.52 -9.86
C HIS A 308 15.61 -2.16 -8.40
N PRO A 309 16.55 -1.67 -7.56
CA PRO A 309 16.21 -1.30 -6.19
C PRO A 309 15.48 0.04 -6.06
N SER A 310 15.28 0.78 -7.14
CA SER A 310 14.62 2.09 -7.11
C SER A 310 13.18 1.98 -6.63
N ARG A 311 12.84 2.75 -5.59
CA ARG A 311 11.46 2.90 -5.13
C ARG A 311 10.64 3.75 -6.10
N CYS A 312 11.29 4.64 -6.86
CA CYS A 312 10.65 5.41 -7.92
C CYS A 312 10.17 4.48 -9.03
N LEU A 313 11.04 3.56 -9.48
CA LEU A 313 10.68 2.53 -10.46
C LEU A 313 9.49 1.68 -9.98
N PHE A 314 9.51 1.27 -8.71
CA PHE A 314 8.42 0.49 -8.14
C PHE A 314 7.11 1.28 -8.06
N THR A 315 7.15 2.56 -7.71
CA THR A 315 5.97 3.43 -7.69
C THR A 315 5.37 3.59 -9.09
N LEU A 316 6.22 3.74 -10.12
CA LEU A 316 5.79 3.75 -11.52
C LEU A 316 5.16 2.42 -11.96
N LEU A 317 5.71 1.29 -11.51
CA LEU A 317 5.15 -0.03 -11.78
C LEU A 317 3.76 -0.21 -11.15
N LEU A 318 3.57 0.22 -9.90
CA LEU A 318 2.26 0.19 -9.26
C LEU A 318 1.25 1.05 -10.03
N TYR A 319 1.67 2.23 -10.49
CA TYR A 319 0.79 3.09 -11.29
C TYR A 319 0.45 2.46 -12.63
N TYR A 320 1.43 1.85 -13.31
CA TYR A 320 1.24 1.14 -14.56
C TYR A 320 0.23 -0.02 -14.43
N LEU A 321 0.36 -0.86 -13.40
CA LEU A 321 -0.50 -2.05 -13.23
C LEU A 321 -1.87 -1.73 -12.62
N TYR A 322 -1.94 -0.80 -11.67
CA TYR A 322 -3.12 -0.62 -10.82
C TYR A 322 -3.63 0.82 -10.76
N ARG A 323 -3.00 1.77 -11.47
CA ARG A 323 -3.31 3.22 -11.40
C ARG A 323 -3.26 3.74 -9.97
N ARG A 324 -2.31 3.24 -9.18
CA ARG A 324 -2.10 3.60 -7.78
C ARG A 324 -0.63 3.79 -7.49
N VAL A 325 -0.32 4.65 -6.55
CA VAL A 325 1.07 5.01 -6.20
C VAL A 325 1.46 4.62 -4.77
N LEU A 326 0.48 4.32 -3.91
CA LEU A 326 0.73 3.95 -2.51
C LEU A 326 1.30 2.53 -2.39
N ASP A 327 2.18 2.35 -1.41
CA ASP A 327 2.75 1.05 -1.09
C ASP A 327 1.65 0.09 -0.60
N ILE A 328 1.84 -1.22 -0.83
CA ILE A 328 0.84 -2.23 -0.50
C ILE A 328 1.18 -2.87 0.85
N GLU A 329 0.26 -2.79 1.80
CA GLU A 329 0.35 -3.46 3.09
C GLU A 329 -0.32 -4.83 3.03
N VAL A 330 0.39 -5.86 3.48
CA VAL A 330 -0.13 -7.22 3.64
C VAL A 330 0.04 -7.61 5.10
N ASP A 331 -1.06 -7.97 5.76
CA ASP A 331 -1.06 -8.22 7.21
C ASP A 331 -0.30 -9.49 7.59
N ILE A 332 -0.28 -10.46 6.66
CA ILE A 332 0.31 -11.78 6.82
C ILE A 332 1.00 -12.17 5.51
N ARG A 333 2.33 -12.19 5.49
CA ARG A 333 3.10 -12.40 4.27
C ARG A 333 3.01 -13.81 3.68
N GLY A 334 2.68 -14.81 4.49
CA GLY A 334 2.60 -16.22 4.10
C GLY A 334 3.88 -16.75 3.44
N GLY A 335 3.72 -17.61 2.43
CA GLY A 335 4.83 -18.30 1.77
C GLY A 335 4.50 -18.80 0.37
N VAL A 336 5.54 -19.20 -0.36
CA VAL A 336 5.44 -19.94 -1.63
C VAL A 336 5.66 -21.42 -1.34
N TYR A 337 4.74 -22.26 -1.83
CA TYR A 337 4.77 -23.70 -1.60
C TYR A 337 4.71 -24.44 -2.93
N ASP A 338 5.41 -25.56 -3.01
CA ASP A 338 5.24 -26.51 -4.10
C ASP A 338 3.92 -27.24 -3.91
N ASN A 339 3.07 -27.25 -4.95
CA ASN A 339 1.76 -27.89 -4.88
C ASN A 339 1.79 -29.41 -5.19
N GLY A 340 2.97 -30.04 -5.16
CA GLY A 340 3.15 -31.48 -5.36
C GLY A 340 2.87 -31.96 -6.79
N SER A 341 2.48 -31.05 -7.69
CA SER A 341 2.33 -31.27 -9.11
C SER A 341 3.49 -30.61 -9.83
N GLU A 342 4.02 -31.29 -10.84
CA GLU A 342 5.24 -30.87 -11.53
C GLU A 342 5.11 -29.42 -12.01
N ASN A 343 6.03 -28.56 -11.56
CA ASN A 343 6.12 -27.15 -11.93
C ASN A 343 4.89 -26.29 -11.56
N ARG A 344 4.19 -26.56 -10.46
CA ARG A 344 3.15 -25.67 -9.91
C ARG A 344 3.45 -25.25 -8.49
N PHE A 345 3.49 -23.93 -8.29
CA PHE A 345 3.71 -23.29 -7.00
C PHE A 345 2.45 -22.54 -6.58
N CYS A 346 2.23 -22.41 -5.27
CA CYS A 346 1.14 -21.64 -4.71
C CYS A 346 1.67 -20.57 -3.76
N LEU A 347 1.40 -19.30 -4.08
CA LEU A 347 1.65 -18.18 -3.17
C LEU A 347 0.43 -17.95 -2.30
N ASN A 348 0.65 -17.98 -0.98
CA ASN A 348 -0.39 -17.71 0.02
C ASN A 348 -0.06 -16.40 0.74
N MET A 349 -1.01 -15.48 0.81
CA MET A 349 -0.92 -14.26 1.62
C MET A 349 -2.21 -14.05 2.38
N GLY A 350 -2.16 -13.30 3.47
CA GLY A 350 -3.30 -13.06 4.33
C GLY A 350 -3.57 -11.60 4.66
N ARG A 351 -4.84 -11.32 4.94
CA ARG A 351 -5.34 -10.03 5.40
C ARG A 351 -6.24 -10.24 6.62
N ILE A 352 -6.18 -9.33 7.57
CA ILE A 352 -6.96 -9.35 8.81
C ILE A 352 -8.03 -8.28 8.72
N LEU A 353 -9.29 -8.66 8.95
CA LEU A 353 -10.43 -7.76 8.96
C LEU A 353 -11.05 -7.70 10.35
N THR A 354 -11.67 -6.57 10.65
CA THR A 354 -12.38 -6.31 11.91
C THR A 354 -13.85 -6.74 11.85
N SER A 355 -14.39 -6.97 10.65
CA SER A 355 -15.77 -7.36 10.40
C SER A 355 -15.88 -8.24 9.16
N ASP A 356 -16.88 -9.12 9.14
CA ASP A 356 -17.20 -10.01 8.03
C ASP A 356 -18.23 -9.42 7.05
N ASP A 357 -18.57 -8.13 7.21
CA ASP A 357 -19.35 -7.36 6.24
C ASP A 357 -18.81 -7.55 4.81
N GLU A 358 -19.68 -7.93 3.89
CA GLU A 358 -19.36 -8.14 2.48
C GLU A 358 -18.61 -6.97 1.84
N LYS A 359 -18.91 -5.72 2.25
CA LYS A 359 -18.19 -4.54 1.76
C LYS A 359 -16.73 -4.55 2.20
N MET A 360 -16.47 -4.93 3.46
CA MET A 360 -15.11 -5.00 4.02
C MET A 360 -14.37 -6.22 3.45
N VAL A 361 -15.03 -7.38 3.37
CA VAL A 361 -14.47 -8.59 2.74
C VAL A 361 -14.10 -8.33 1.29
N GLY A 362 -15.00 -7.71 0.51
CA GLY A 362 -14.75 -7.37 -0.89
C GLY A 362 -13.58 -6.40 -1.07
N ARG A 363 -13.40 -5.43 -0.17
CA ARG A 363 -12.22 -4.55 -0.16
C ARG A 363 -10.95 -5.31 0.18
N GLY A 364 -11.02 -6.18 1.17
CA GLY A 364 -9.90 -7.00 1.60
C GLY A 364 -9.39 -7.92 0.48
N VAL A 365 -10.32 -8.58 -0.22
CA VAL A 365 -10.02 -9.40 -1.41
C VAL A 365 -9.36 -8.57 -2.50
N LYS A 366 -9.90 -7.40 -2.84
CA LYS A 366 -9.31 -6.52 -3.88
C LYS A 366 -7.89 -6.08 -3.56
N GLN A 367 -7.62 -5.71 -2.30
CA GLN A 367 -6.28 -5.28 -1.89
C GLN A 367 -5.29 -6.45 -1.88
N LEU A 368 -5.73 -7.61 -1.41
CA LEU A 368 -4.89 -8.81 -1.41
C LEU A 368 -4.63 -9.33 -2.83
N ASP A 369 -5.58 -9.21 -3.75
CA ASP A 369 -5.40 -9.48 -5.19
C ASP A 369 -4.32 -8.59 -5.81
N GLN A 370 -4.28 -7.30 -5.48
CA GLN A 370 -3.23 -6.39 -5.92
C GLN A 370 -1.85 -6.82 -5.41
N ALA A 371 -1.77 -7.21 -4.13
CA ALA A 371 -0.52 -7.72 -3.55
C ALA A 371 -0.07 -9.03 -4.23
N LEU A 372 -0.95 -10.03 -4.33
CA LEU A 372 -0.63 -11.31 -4.96
C LEU A 372 -0.26 -11.13 -6.44
N GLY A 373 -0.97 -10.24 -7.14
CA GLY A 373 -0.76 -9.93 -8.55
C GLY A 373 0.63 -9.35 -8.83
N ILE A 374 1.17 -8.47 -7.98
CA ILE A 374 2.52 -7.93 -8.19
C ILE A 374 3.60 -9.01 -8.00
N PHE A 375 3.41 -9.94 -7.06
CA PHE A 375 4.32 -11.08 -6.89
C PHE A 375 4.28 -12.02 -8.10
N LYS A 376 3.08 -12.31 -8.63
CA LYS A 376 2.92 -13.10 -9.85
C LYS A 376 3.57 -12.43 -11.06
N PHE A 377 3.36 -11.13 -11.23
CA PHE A 377 4.00 -10.36 -12.28
C PHE A 377 5.52 -10.46 -12.21
N VAL A 378 6.12 -10.32 -11.03
CA VAL A 378 7.57 -10.47 -10.84
C VAL A 378 8.04 -11.91 -11.10
N TRP A 379 7.29 -12.92 -10.66
CA TRP A 379 7.58 -14.34 -10.91
C TRP A 379 7.66 -14.65 -12.42
N GLU A 380 6.62 -14.25 -13.16
CA GLU A 380 6.53 -14.47 -14.61
C GLU A 380 7.60 -13.66 -15.35
N THR A 381 7.76 -12.39 -14.98
CA THR A 381 8.76 -11.51 -15.61
C THR A 381 10.19 -11.97 -15.32
N ALA A 382 10.46 -12.60 -14.18
CA ALA A 382 11.76 -13.19 -13.87
C ALA A 382 12.06 -14.48 -14.65
N GLY A 383 11.08 -15.03 -15.39
CA GLY A 383 11.21 -16.33 -16.03
C GLY A 383 11.39 -17.46 -15.01
N MET A 384 10.74 -17.36 -13.85
CA MET A 384 10.75 -18.44 -12.85
C MET A 384 10.12 -19.70 -13.45
N LYS A 385 10.69 -20.86 -13.14
CA LYS A 385 10.17 -22.14 -13.64
C LYS A 385 8.83 -22.45 -12.97
N GLY A 386 7.85 -22.87 -13.77
CA GLY A 386 6.54 -23.29 -13.29
C GLY A 386 5.54 -22.16 -13.07
N ASN A 387 4.28 -22.54 -12.93
CA ASN A 387 3.17 -21.62 -12.77
C ASN A 387 3.00 -21.24 -11.30
N LEU A 388 2.76 -19.94 -11.04
CA LEU A 388 2.42 -19.45 -9.71
C LEU A 388 0.90 -19.23 -9.59
N ASP A 389 0.26 -20.13 -8.83
CA ASP A 389 -1.12 -20.01 -8.40
C ASP A 389 -1.22 -19.08 -7.18
N LEU A 390 -2.33 -18.33 -7.08
CA LEU A 390 -2.53 -17.33 -6.05
C LEU A 390 -3.67 -17.73 -5.12
N GLN A 391 -3.40 -17.71 -3.82
CA GLN A 391 -4.38 -17.94 -2.77
C GLN A 391 -4.36 -16.81 -1.73
N GLY A 392 -5.52 -16.19 -1.51
CA GLY A 392 -5.70 -15.17 -0.49
C GLY A 392 -6.44 -15.70 0.74
N HIS A 393 -6.01 -15.29 1.93
CA HIS A 393 -6.62 -15.70 3.20
C HIS A 393 -7.11 -14.48 3.98
N ILE A 394 -8.42 -14.35 4.09
CA ILE A 394 -9.08 -13.28 4.84
C ILE A 394 -9.42 -13.83 6.23
N TRP A 395 -8.92 -13.18 7.28
CA TRP A 395 -9.10 -13.58 8.66
C TRP A 395 -10.02 -12.62 9.37
N CYS A 396 -11.11 -13.12 9.92
CA CYS A 396 -12.05 -12.32 10.70
C CYS A 396 -12.54 -13.08 11.93
N VAL A 397 -12.64 -12.39 13.05
CA VAL A 397 -13.10 -12.98 14.31
C VAL A 397 -14.60 -13.22 14.22
N GLY A 398 -15.04 -14.44 14.56
CA GLY A 398 -16.46 -14.83 14.52
C GLY A 398 -17.08 -15.01 13.12
N ALA A 399 -16.31 -14.83 12.04
CA ALA A 399 -16.80 -15.06 10.68
C ALA A 399 -17.07 -16.54 10.39
N LYS A 400 -17.94 -16.81 9.42
CA LYS A 400 -18.13 -18.17 8.89
C LYS A 400 -17.10 -18.47 7.81
N ASP A 401 -16.61 -19.70 7.79
CA ASP A 401 -15.68 -20.11 6.75
C ASP A 401 -16.39 -20.24 5.41
N ARG A 402 -15.74 -19.70 4.38
CA ARG A 402 -16.23 -19.80 3.00
C ARG A 402 -15.10 -19.55 2.02
N MET A 403 -15.30 -20.03 0.80
CA MET A 403 -14.41 -19.78 -0.33
C MET A 403 -15.08 -18.84 -1.32
N LEU A 404 -14.32 -17.88 -1.80
CA LEU A 404 -14.70 -16.89 -2.79
C LEU A 404 -13.75 -17.02 -4.00
N ARG A 405 -14.27 -16.72 -5.20
CA ARG A 405 -13.46 -16.59 -6.42
C ARG A 405 -13.43 -15.13 -6.84
N TYR A 406 -12.24 -14.63 -7.14
CA TYR A 406 -12.05 -13.28 -7.68
C TYR A 406 -10.94 -13.33 -8.73
N ARG A 407 -11.25 -12.87 -9.96
CA ARG A 407 -10.31 -12.86 -11.11
C ARG A 407 -9.61 -14.21 -11.38
N GLY A 408 -10.32 -15.31 -11.14
CA GLY A 408 -9.78 -16.67 -11.31
C GLY A 408 -8.96 -17.21 -10.13
N ASN A 409 -8.64 -16.37 -9.13
CA ASN A 409 -7.90 -16.76 -7.93
C ASN A 409 -8.85 -17.19 -6.80
N ARG A 410 -8.34 -18.02 -5.88
CA ARG A 410 -9.09 -18.53 -4.71
C ARG A 410 -8.85 -17.62 -3.50
N TYR A 411 -9.92 -17.27 -2.80
CA TYR A 411 -9.86 -16.53 -1.53
C TYR A 411 -10.65 -17.27 -0.48
N PHE A 412 -10.06 -17.46 0.68
CA PHE A 412 -10.69 -18.13 1.81
C PHE A 412 -10.97 -17.11 2.90
N VAL A 413 -12.22 -17.03 3.33
CA VAL A 413 -12.59 -16.30 4.55
C VAL A 413 -12.56 -17.31 5.69
N HIS A 414 -11.79 -17.01 6.72
CA HIS A 414 -11.59 -17.85 7.90
C HIS A 414 -12.13 -17.16 9.13
N GLY A 415 -12.97 -17.89 9.87
CA GLY A 415 -13.40 -17.52 11.21
C GLY A 415 -12.33 -17.84 12.25
N ILE A 416 -11.94 -16.84 13.03
CA ILE A 416 -11.15 -17.05 14.27
C ILE A 416 -12.13 -17.22 15.42
N ILE A 417 -12.08 -18.40 16.03
CA ILE A 417 -12.83 -18.81 17.21
C ILE A 417 -11.87 -19.52 18.17
N LEU A 418 -12.12 -19.40 19.48
CA LEU A 418 -11.42 -20.16 20.50
C LEU A 418 -12.25 -21.38 20.91
#